data_AF-A0A533U7Z3-F1
#
_entry.id   AF-A0A533U7Z3-F1
#
_cell.length_a   1.000
_cell.length_b   1.000
_cell.length_c   1.000
_cell.angle_alpha   90.00
_cell.angle_beta   90.00
_cell.angle_gamma   90.00
#
_symmetry.space_group_name_H-M   'P 1'
#
loop_
_entity.id
_entity.type
_entity.pdbx_description
1 polymer ?
#
loop_
_entity_poly.entity_id
_entity_poly.type
_entity_poly.pdbx_seq_one_letter_code
_entity_poly.pdbx_strand_id
1 'polypeptide(L)'
;MSDVDYQSTYSEQYRTVNVAGIFGGIIPGGAEAIIYSEERRIDKAIAAAIPATSRMYVKRTVEFNMIINPSQMKAIHKWLGDRISQYEQVFGNIPSPEEVDSRTRRHPQQ
;
A
#
# COMPACT_ATOMS: atom_id res chain seq x y z
N MET A 1 23.61 -28.44 16.72
CA MET A 1 22.60 -27.49 16.22
C MET A 1 21.26 -28.08 16.61
N SER A 2 20.49 -27.38 17.44
CA SER A 2 19.12 -27.80 17.77
C SER A 2 18.19 -27.39 16.64
N ASP A 3 17.52 -28.36 16.03
CA ASP A 3 16.39 -28.08 15.14
C ASP A 3 15.27 -27.42 15.96
N VAL A 4 14.82 -26.26 15.51
CA VAL A 4 13.70 -25.54 16.12
C VAL A 4 12.49 -25.76 15.23
N ASP A 5 11.50 -26.49 15.75
CA ASP A 5 10.20 -26.64 15.10
C ASP A 5 9.35 -25.38 15.34
N TYR A 6 8.98 -24.69 14.27
CA TYR A 6 8.07 -23.55 14.32
C TYR A 6 6.65 -24.00 13.95
N GLN A 7 5.71 -23.87 14.89
CA GLN A 7 4.28 -24.06 14.61
C GLN A 7 3.58 -22.70 14.53
N SER A 8 3.04 -22.37 13.35
CA SER A 8 2.26 -21.14 13.13
C SER A 8 0.77 -21.43 13.28
N THR A 9 0.08 -20.65 14.12
CA THR A 9 -1.39 -20.64 14.20
C THR A 9 -1.91 -19.28 13.74
N TYR A 10 -2.87 -19.27 12.85
CA TYR A 10 -3.48 -18.04 12.32
C TYR A 10 -4.69 -17.62 13.18
N SER A 11 -4.90 -16.32 13.33
CA SER A 11 -6.13 -15.81 13.98
C SER A 11 -7.33 -16.02 13.05
N GLU A 12 -8.53 -16.11 13.64
CA GLU A 12 -9.78 -16.22 12.88
C GLU A 12 -10.05 -15.02 11.96
N GLN A 13 -9.44 -13.87 12.25
CA GLN A 13 -9.55 -12.64 11.46
C GLN A 13 -8.44 -12.49 10.42
N TYR A 14 -7.53 -13.48 10.30
CA TYR A 14 -6.47 -13.45 9.31
C TYR A 14 -7.07 -13.40 7.91
N ARG A 15 -6.76 -12.32 7.19
CA ARG A 15 -7.14 -12.14 5.80
C ARG A 15 -6.02 -11.49 5.02
N THR A 16 -5.93 -11.85 3.75
CA THR A 16 -5.09 -11.11 2.79
C THR A 16 -5.85 -9.90 2.30
N VAL A 17 -5.22 -8.73 2.37
CA VAL A 17 -5.77 -7.47 1.86
C VAL A 17 -4.87 -6.95 0.75
N ASN A 18 -5.46 -6.59 -0.39
CA ASN A 18 -4.76 -5.79 -1.40
C ASN A 18 -4.63 -4.35 -0.90
N VAL A 19 -3.41 -3.98 -0.52
CA VAL A 19 -3.11 -2.63 -0.02
C VAL A 19 -3.18 -1.64 -1.18
N ALA A 20 -4.17 -0.75 -1.14
CA ALA A 20 -4.30 0.33 -2.11
C ALA A 20 -3.40 1.53 -1.74
N GLY A 21 -3.05 1.66 -0.46
CA GLY A 21 -2.07 2.62 0.02
C GLY A 21 -1.85 2.52 1.52
N ILE A 22 -0.82 3.23 1.98
CA ILE A 22 -0.45 3.35 3.38
C ILE A 22 -0.35 4.86 3.69
N PHE A 23 -1.14 5.33 4.65
CA PHE A 23 -1.02 6.69 5.19
C PHE A 23 -0.57 6.62 6.65
N GLY A 24 0.18 7.60 7.11
CA GLY A 24 0.74 7.53 8.45
C GLY A 24 1.49 8.76 8.88
N GLY A 25 1.90 8.76 10.14
CA GLY A 25 2.62 9.85 10.77
C GLY A 25 3.60 9.36 11.83
N ILE A 26 4.45 10.27 12.31
CA ILE A 26 5.33 10.00 13.44
C ILE A 26 4.57 10.30 14.73
N ILE A 27 4.68 9.40 15.69
CA ILE A 27 4.13 9.55 17.04
C ILE A 27 5.26 9.41 18.06
N PRO A 28 5.10 9.90 19.30
CA PRO A 28 6.07 9.61 20.36
C PRO A 28 6.29 8.10 20.49
N GLY A 29 7.54 7.66 20.31
CA GLY A 29 7.91 6.25 20.40
C GLY A 29 7.78 5.43 19.11
N GLY A 30 7.42 6.02 17.97
CA GLY A 30 7.37 5.27 16.71
C GLY A 30 6.65 5.97 15.55
N ALA A 31 5.98 5.17 14.73
CA ALA A 31 5.14 5.62 13.63
C ALA A 31 3.79 4.90 13.67
N GLU A 32 2.76 5.60 13.20
CA GLU A 32 1.44 5.05 12.94
C GLU A 32 1.25 4.88 11.43
N ALA A 33 0.71 3.74 11.01
CA ALA A 33 0.42 3.44 9.60
C ALA A 33 -0.97 2.81 9.44
N ILE A 34 -1.84 3.52 8.72
CA ILE A 34 -3.21 3.14 8.40
C ILE A 34 -3.25 2.52 7.01
N ILE A 35 -3.70 1.27 6.94
CA ILE A 35 -3.83 0.50 5.70
C ILE A 35 -5.29 0.46 5.25
N TYR A 36 -5.51 0.70 3.95
CA TYR A 36 -6.83 0.64 3.35
C TYR A 36 -6.83 -0.12 2.03
N SER A 37 -7.99 -0.66 1.69
CA SER A 37 -8.33 -1.23 0.39
C SER A 37 -9.28 -0.29 -0.36
N GLU A 38 -9.27 -0.34 -1.70
CA GLU A 38 -10.18 0.43 -2.54
C GLU A 38 -10.94 -0.47 -3.52
N GLU A 39 -12.24 -0.22 -3.64
CA GLU A 39 -13.14 -0.89 -4.58
C GLU A 39 -13.83 0.15 -5.48
N ARG A 40 -13.80 -0.07 -6.80
CA ARG A 40 -14.57 0.73 -7.76
C ARG A 40 -16.00 0.20 -7.83
N ARG A 41 -16.98 1.05 -7.53
CA ARG A 41 -18.41 0.66 -7.50
C ARG A 41 -19.11 1.11 -8.79
N ILE A 42 -19.10 0.23 -9.79
CA ILE A 42 -19.75 0.47 -11.09
C ILE A 42 -21.28 0.38 -10.97
N ASP A 43 -21.77 -0.48 -10.08
CA ASP A 43 -23.19 -0.67 -9.77
C ASP A 43 -23.88 0.63 -9.31
N LYS A 44 -23.21 1.42 -8.46
CA LYS A 44 -23.72 2.72 -8.00
C LYS A 44 -23.62 3.84 -9.04
N ALA A 45 -22.74 3.70 -10.05
CA ALA A 45 -22.68 4.63 -11.17
C ALA A 45 -23.84 4.42 -12.15
N ILE A 46 -24.32 3.17 -12.30
CA ILE A 46 -25.44 2.80 -13.19
C ILE A 46 -26.81 3.08 -12.54
N ALA A 47 -26.93 2.95 -11.21
CA ALA A 47 -28.19 3.19 -10.48
C ALA A 47 -28.58 4.68 -10.32
N ALA A 48 -27.76 5.62 -10.81
CA ALA A 48 -28.11 7.03 -10.79
C ALA A 48 -29.12 7.35 -11.91
N ALA A 49 -30.22 8.02 -11.58
CA ALA A 49 -31.32 8.35 -12.51
C ALA A 49 -30.89 9.19 -13.74
N ILE A 50 -29.70 9.76 -13.71
CA ILE A 50 -29.02 10.34 -14.86
C ILE A 50 -27.62 9.69 -14.87
N PRO A 51 -27.22 8.97 -15.93
CA PRO A 51 -25.87 8.43 -16.04
C PRO A 51 -24.90 9.61 -16.08
N ALA A 52 -24.36 9.98 -14.93
CA ALA A 52 -23.27 10.92 -14.86
C ALA A 52 -22.03 10.15 -15.34
N THR A 53 -21.82 10.12 -16.66
CA THR A 53 -20.65 9.55 -17.34
C THR A 53 -19.31 10.07 -16.80
N SER A 54 -19.34 11.07 -15.91
CA SER A 54 -18.20 11.71 -15.28
C SER A 54 -17.99 11.38 -13.77
N ARG A 55 -18.88 10.64 -13.09
CA ARG A 55 -18.74 10.40 -11.63
C ARG A 55 -18.34 8.96 -11.31
N MET A 56 -17.04 8.77 -11.12
CA MET A 56 -16.47 7.52 -10.59
C MET A 56 -16.63 7.48 -9.07
N TYR A 57 -17.33 6.47 -8.55
CA TYR A 57 -17.46 6.23 -7.11
C TYR A 57 -16.40 5.23 -6.63
N VAL A 58 -15.50 5.69 -5.75
CA VAL A 58 -14.49 4.87 -5.09
C VAL A 58 -14.92 4.64 -3.65
N LYS A 59 -15.02 3.37 -3.23
CA LYS A 59 -15.21 2.99 -1.83
C LYS A 59 -13.84 2.64 -1.24
N ARG A 60 -13.45 3.36 -0.19
CA ARG A 60 -12.26 3.04 0.62
C ARG A 60 -12.68 2.33 1.90
N THR A 61 -12.05 1.20 2.20
CA THR A 61 -12.26 0.45 3.45
C THR A 61 -10.97 0.54 4.27
N VAL A 62 -11.05 1.08 5.48
CA VAL A 62 -9.92 1.05 6.43
C VAL A 62 -9.84 -0.35 7.04
N GLU A 63 -8.71 -1.01 6.89
CA GLU A 63 -8.57 -2.44 7.18
C GLU A 63 -7.99 -2.67 8.57
N PHE A 64 -6.87 -2.00 8.85
CA PHE A 64 -6.21 -2.03 10.15
C PHE A 64 -5.25 -0.85 10.30
N ASN A 65 -4.91 -0.57 11.56
CA ASN A 65 -3.94 0.44 11.95
C ASN A 65 -2.74 -0.24 12.62
N MET A 66 -1.52 0.11 12.18
CA MET A 66 -0.28 -0.43 12.72
C MET A 66 0.44 0.60 13.56
N ILE A 67 0.82 0.22 14.78
CA ILE A 67 1.74 0.98 15.62
C ILE A 67 3.11 0.32 15.52
N ILE A 68 4.07 1.06 14.98
CA ILE A 68 5.40 0.54 14.60
C ILE A 68 6.46 1.26 15.42
N ASN A 69 7.26 0.50 16.19
CA ASN A 69 8.37 1.07 16.93
C ASN A 69 9.63 1.27 16.04
N PRO A 70 10.64 2.04 16.48
CA PRO A 70 11.80 2.39 15.64
C PRO A 70 12.62 1.19 15.15
N SER A 71 12.78 0.14 15.97
CA SER A 71 13.50 -1.07 15.57
C SER A 71 12.73 -1.84 14.49
N GLN A 72 11.41 -1.92 14.62
CA GLN A 72 10.53 -2.49 13.60
C GLN A 72 10.57 -1.65 12.31
N MET A 73 10.60 -0.33 12.40
CA MET A 73 10.75 0.54 11.22
C MET A 73 12.04 0.24 10.45
N LYS A 74 13.17 0.06 11.14
CA LYS A 74 14.44 -0.32 10.50
C LYS A 74 14.37 -1.69 9.83
N ALA A 75 13.74 -2.66 10.49
CA ALA A 75 13.55 -3.99 9.92
C ALA A 75 12.66 -3.95 8.67
N ILE A 76 11.54 -3.22 8.72
CA ILE A 76 10.62 -3.03 7.59
C ILE A 76 11.34 -2.32 6.43
N HIS A 77 12.08 -1.24 6.71
CA HIS A 77 12.84 -0.52 5.69
C HIS A 77 13.85 -1.44 4.97
N LYS A 78 14.64 -2.21 5.73
CA LYS A 78 15.60 -3.14 5.13
C LYS A 78 14.87 -4.20 4.30
N TRP A 79 13.82 -4.81 4.84
CA TRP A 79 13.06 -5.83 4.15
C TRP A 79 12.44 -5.30 2.84
N LEU A 80 11.80 -4.12 2.87
CA LEU A 80 11.23 -3.50 1.68
C LEU A 80 12.31 -3.18 0.64
N GLY A 81 13.45 -2.62 1.05
CA GLY A 81 14.58 -2.35 0.15
C GLY A 81 15.08 -3.62 -0.54
N ASP A 82 15.30 -4.69 0.24
CA ASP A 82 15.75 -5.98 -0.31
C ASP A 82 14.72 -6.56 -1.31
N ARG A 83 13.40 -6.36 -1.08
CA ARG A 83 12.33 -6.83 -1.99
C ARG A 83 12.20 -5.99 -3.25
N ILE A 84 12.35 -4.67 -3.15
CA ILE A 84 12.37 -3.78 -4.31
C ILE A 84 13.52 -4.18 -5.23
N SER A 85 14.74 -4.33 -4.69
CA SER A 85 15.89 -4.74 -5.49
C SER A 85 15.69 -6.09 -6.18
N GLN A 86 15.11 -7.08 -5.50
CA GLN A 86 14.78 -8.39 -6.10
C GLN A 86 13.75 -8.27 -7.23
N TYR A 87 12.72 -7.45 -7.03
CA TYR A 87 11.70 -7.22 -8.05
C TYR A 87 12.32 -6.56 -9.30
N GLU A 88 13.12 -5.51 -9.11
CA GLU A 88 13.72 -4.74 -10.21
C GLU A 88 14.71 -5.56 -11.04
N GLN A 89 15.41 -6.52 -10.43
CA GLN A 89 16.26 -7.47 -11.14
C GLN A 89 15.48 -8.34 -12.15
N VAL A 90 14.21 -8.63 -11.86
CA VAL A 90 13.38 -9.53 -12.69
C VAL A 90 12.48 -8.74 -13.64
N PHE A 91 11.91 -7.63 -13.19
CA PHE A 91 10.83 -6.91 -13.88
C PHE A 91 11.23 -5.51 -14.37
N GLY A 92 12.45 -5.06 -14.08
CA GLY A 92 12.95 -3.73 -14.45
C GLY A 92 12.72 -2.67 -13.37
N ASN A 93 13.39 -1.52 -13.55
CA ASN A 93 13.48 -0.45 -12.56
C ASN A 93 12.11 0.20 -12.25
N ILE A 94 11.82 0.39 -10.97
CA ILE A 94 10.66 1.14 -10.51
C ILE A 94 11.08 2.61 -10.42
N PRO A 95 10.43 3.55 -11.13
CA PRO A 95 10.84 4.94 -11.08
C PRO A 95 10.61 5.52 -9.68
N SER A 96 11.59 6.27 -9.18
CA SER A 96 11.46 6.99 -7.92
C SER A 96 10.41 8.11 -8.05
N PRO A 97 9.82 8.58 -6.93
CA PRO A 97 8.91 9.73 -6.96
C PRO A 97 9.51 10.96 -7.67
N GLU A 98 10.79 11.22 -7.47
CA GLU A 98 11.53 12.32 -8.11
C GLU A 98 11.67 12.12 -9.62
N GLU A 99 11.87 10.87 -10.06
CA GLU A 99 11.92 10.52 -11.48
C GLU A 99 10.55 10.69 -12.16
N VAL A 100 9.45 10.37 -11.45
CA VAL A 100 8.08 10.60 -11.94
C VAL A 100 7.76 12.10 -12.05
N ASP A 101 8.12 12.89 -11.04
CA ASP A 101 7.90 14.34 -11.02
C ASP A 101 8.67 15.06 -12.12
N SER A 102 9.94 14.69 -12.33
CA SER A 102 10.79 15.29 -13.36
C SER A 102 10.29 15.00 -14.78
N ARG A 103 9.69 13.82 -15.03
CA ARG A 103 9.06 13.49 -16.32
C ARG A 103 7.81 14.32 -16.58
N THR A 104 6.99 14.52 -15.55
CA THR A 104 5.76 15.32 -15.63
C THR A 104 6.07 16.80 -15.96
N ARG A 105 7.15 17.36 -15.39
CA ARG A 105 7.57 18.74 -15.67
C ARG A 105 8.16 18.95 -17.07
N ARG A 106 8.67 17.89 -17.72
CA ARG A 106 9.28 17.96 -19.07
C ARG A 106 8.27 17.87 -20.21
N HIS A 107 7.04 17.42 -19.95
CA HIS A 107 5.93 17.45 -20.90
C HIS A 107 4.79 18.33 -20.34
N PRO A 108 4.92 19.67 -20.34
CA PRO A 108 3.72 20.50 -20.32
C PRO A 108 2.91 20.13 -21.56
N GLN A 109 1.65 19.74 -21.34
CA GLN A 109 0.69 19.47 -22.42
C GLN A 109 0.75 20.62 -23.44
N GLN A 110 1.10 20.28 -24.68
CA GLN A 110 0.85 21.15 -25.84
C GLN A 110 -0.65 21.21 -26.10
#